data_AF-A0A6N7EY74-F1
#
_entry.id   AF-A0A6N7EY74-F1
#
_cell.length_a   1.000
_cell.length_b   1.000
_cell.length_c   1.000
_cell.angle_alpha   90.00
_cell.angle_beta   90.00
_cell.angle_gamma   90.00
#
_symmetry.space_group_name_H-M   'P 1'
#
loop_
_entity.id
_entity.type
_entity.pdbx_description
1 polymer ?
#
loop_
_entity_poly.entity_id
_entity_poly.type
_entity_poly.pdbx_seq_one_letter_code
_entity_poly.pdbx_strand_id
1 'polypeptide(L)'
;MVGMSNAALYGPSGDNNDWRPAIQLLVFDYTACSSVSWGCAGEVAMIFPVAKVFKVGKIVENIADASDAAADAAADATKVAAKSADEVGEVTKKAPVHHICTNKNCVSTARGGPWTPRFDEIFKKAGLDLDDAVNKVAIPGHKGPHPEAYHSYVHKELLSATRGLKANSDAYRNAVTGTLDRIKTEATTVGSQVNRWLTKQ
;
A
#
# COMPACT_ATOMS: atom_id res chain seq x y z
N MET A 1 24.77 -52.60 38.63
CA MET A 1 25.92 -52.20 39.45
C MET A 1 26.45 -50.88 38.90
N VAL A 2 25.91 -49.79 39.45
CA VAL A 2 26.61 -48.66 40.13
C VAL A 2 27.04 -47.59 39.12
N GLY A 3 26.63 -46.32 39.13
CA GLY A 3 25.81 -45.51 40.03
C GLY A 3 26.22 -44.04 39.86
N MET A 4 25.22 -43.15 39.69
CA MET A 4 25.11 -41.75 40.20
C MET A 4 26.18 -40.71 39.75
N SER A 5 25.83 -39.50 39.27
CA SER A 5 25.15 -38.48 40.09
C SER A 5 24.58 -37.29 39.28
N ASN A 6 23.47 -36.77 39.80
CA ASN A 6 22.80 -35.49 39.50
C ASN A 6 23.66 -34.26 39.82
N ALA A 7 23.41 -33.16 39.10
CA ALA A 7 23.30 -31.84 39.72
C ALA A 7 22.45 -30.90 38.85
N ALA A 8 21.21 -30.68 39.29
CA ALA A 8 20.44 -29.49 38.97
C ALA A 8 20.80 -28.42 40.02
N LEU A 9 21.06 -27.19 39.60
CA LEU A 9 21.08 -26.04 40.50
C LEU A 9 20.06 -25.01 40.02
N TYR A 10 19.12 -24.74 40.92
CA TYR A 10 18.08 -23.73 40.90
C TYR A 10 18.66 -22.37 41.33
N GLY A 11 18.34 -21.30 40.59
CA GLY A 11 18.15 -19.90 41.05
C GLY A 11 19.37 -19.10 41.55
N PRO A 12 19.36 -17.75 41.43
CA PRO A 12 18.22 -16.93 41.86
C PRO A 12 17.65 -15.99 40.79
N SER A 13 16.38 -15.64 41.01
CA SER A 13 15.64 -14.52 40.44
C SER A 13 16.37 -13.19 40.63
N GLY A 14 16.44 -12.41 39.56
CA GLY A 14 16.87 -11.01 39.54
C GLY A 14 16.35 -10.38 38.26
N ASP A 15 15.15 -9.85 38.34
CA ASP A 15 14.71 -8.71 37.56
C ASP A 15 15.80 -7.62 37.58
N ASN A 16 16.22 -7.14 36.41
CA ASN A 16 16.61 -5.76 36.15
C ASN A 16 16.79 -5.53 34.64
N ASN A 17 16.02 -4.56 34.15
CA ASN A 17 16.10 -3.99 32.83
C ASN A 17 17.49 -3.38 32.60
N ASP A 18 18.31 -4.00 31.75
CA ASP A 18 19.50 -3.37 31.18
C ASP A 18 19.66 -3.80 29.71
N TRP A 19 18.96 -3.09 28.82
CA TRP A 19 19.18 -3.18 27.38
C TRP A 19 20.06 -2.01 26.92
N ARG A 20 21.37 -2.23 26.85
CA ARG A 20 22.27 -1.44 26.01
C ARG A 20 22.68 -2.27 24.78
N PRO A 21 22.72 -1.68 23.58
CA PRO A 21 22.87 -2.43 22.34
C PRO A 21 24.32 -2.85 22.11
N ALA A 22 24.56 -4.14 21.94
CA ALA A 22 25.78 -4.62 21.29
C ALA A 22 25.60 -4.42 19.76
N ILE A 23 26.21 -3.37 19.23
CA ILE A 23 26.38 -3.17 17.78
C ILE A 23 27.42 -4.21 17.33
N GLN A 24 26.95 -5.41 16.99
CA GLN A 24 27.73 -6.32 16.15
C GLN A 24 27.49 -5.87 14.71
N LEU A 25 28.49 -5.20 14.15
CA LEU A 25 28.57 -4.83 12.73
C LEU A 25 28.65 -6.12 11.90
N LEU A 26 27.49 -6.72 11.61
CA LEU A 26 27.35 -7.75 10.60
C LEU A 26 27.16 -7.03 9.27
N VAL A 27 28.18 -7.13 8.42
CA VAL A 27 28.09 -6.76 7.01
C VAL A 27 27.11 -7.75 6.37
N PHE A 28 25.86 -7.33 6.18
CA PHE A 28 24.82 -8.13 5.53
C PHE A 28 24.82 -7.81 4.05
N ASP A 29 25.17 -8.80 3.22
CA ASP A 29 25.04 -8.71 1.77
C ASP A 29 23.56 -8.56 1.37
N TYR A 30 23.26 -7.39 0.79
CA TYR A 30 21.92 -6.80 0.63
C TYR A 30 21.28 -7.10 -0.73
N THR A 31 21.60 -8.23 -1.37
CA THR A 31 21.34 -8.41 -2.82
C THR A 31 19.86 -8.53 -3.19
N ALA A 32 18.97 -8.93 -2.27
CA ALA A 32 17.52 -8.92 -2.52
C ALA A 32 16.84 -7.57 -2.24
N CYS A 33 17.55 -6.61 -1.65
CA CYS A 33 16.99 -5.31 -1.24
C CYS A 33 17.64 -4.11 -1.99
N SER A 34 18.61 -4.36 -2.86
CA SER A 34 19.18 -3.36 -3.75
C SER A 34 19.49 -3.95 -5.13
N SER A 35 18.56 -3.88 -6.06
CA SER A 35 18.86 -4.06 -7.48
C SER A 35 18.54 -2.75 -8.23
N VAL A 36 19.44 -1.78 -8.09
CA VAL A 36 19.54 -0.67 -9.05
C VAL A 36 20.57 -1.10 -10.09
N SER A 37 20.10 -1.52 -11.27
CA SER A 37 20.97 -1.68 -12.43
C SER A 37 21.24 -0.29 -13.02
N TRP A 38 22.44 0.23 -12.79
CA TRP A 38 22.98 1.34 -13.59
C TRP A 38 23.45 0.77 -14.93
N GLY A 39 22.82 1.23 -16.02
CA GLY A 39 23.17 0.86 -17.38
C GLY A 39 23.06 2.05 -18.32
N CYS A 40 24.22 2.64 -18.58
CA CYS A 40 24.65 3.37 -19.77
C CYS A 40 23.90 4.65 -20.21
N ALA A 41 24.65 5.75 -20.14
CA ALA A 41 24.38 7.01 -20.81
C ALA A 41 24.14 6.83 -22.31
N GLY A 42 23.03 7.38 -22.79
CA GLY A 42 22.70 7.57 -24.20
C GLY A 42 21.92 8.88 -24.33
N GLU A 43 22.65 9.93 -24.65
CA GLU A 43 22.17 11.29 -24.89
C GLU A 43 21.27 11.32 -26.14
N VAL A 44 20.02 11.74 -26.02
CA VAL A 44 19.22 12.28 -27.14
C VAL A 44 18.40 13.45 -26.64
N ALA A 45 18.87 14.66 -26.97
CA ALA A 45 18.11 15.89 -26.84
C ALA A 45 16.95 15.88 -27.84
N MET A 46 15.71 16.06 -27.36
CA MET A 46 14.57 16.41 -28.22
C MET A 46 13.91 17.67 -27.65
N ILE A 47 14.21 18.77 -28.31
CA ILE A 47 13.59 20.08 -28.16
C ILE A 47 12.15 19.97 -28.69
N PHE A 48 11.15 20.23 -27.85
CA PHE A 48 9.78 20.49 -28.30
C PHE A 48 9.34 21.89 -27.86
N PRO A 49 8.90 22.76 -28.79
CA PRO A 49 8.62 24.16 -28.49
C PRO A 49 7.30 24.35 -27.72
N VAL A 50 7.37 25.25 -26.74
CA VAL A 50 6.23 25.94 -26.10
C VAL A 50 5.46 26.75 -27.14
N ALA A 51 4.14 26.60 -27.19
CA ALA A 51 3.15 27.68 -27.13
C ALA A 51 1.75 27.19 -27.56
N LYS A 52 0.75 27.29 -26.66
CA LYS A 52 -0.55 27.86 -27.03
C LYS A 52 -1.36 28.32 -25.81
N VAL A 53 -1.29 29.64 -25.64
CA VAL A 53 -2.30 30.60 -25.17
C VAL A 53 -3.70 30.03 -24.88
N PHE A 54 -4.15 30.24 -23.64
CA PHE A 54 -5.55 30.17 -23.22
C PHE A 54 -6.37 31.28 -23.89
N LYS A 55 -7.46 30.90 -24.57
CA LYS A 55 -8.49 31.85 -24.99
C LYS A 55 -9.71 31.70 -24.08
N VAL A 56 -9.87 32.66 -23.17
CA VAL A 56 -11.10 32.88 -22.40
C VAL A 56 -12.17 33.38 -23.39
N GLY A 57 -13.17 32.54 -23.64
CA GLY A 57 -14.43 32.96 -24.24
C GLY A 57 -15.41 33.31 -23.12
N LYS A 58 -15.73 34.60 -22.99
CA LYS A 58 -16.91 35.10 -22.28
C LYS A 58 -17.86 35.67 -23.34
N ILE A 59 -19.16 35.72 -23.01
CA ILE A 59 -20.38 36.17 -23.73
C ILE A 59 -21.24 34.90 -23.94
N VAL A 60 -22.14 34.50 -23.05
CA VAL A 60 -23.36 35.16 -22.52
C VAL A 60 -24.21 35.74 -23.65
N GLU A 61 -25.05 34.89 -24.24
CA GLU A 61 -26.23 35.31 -25.00
C GLU A 61 -27.44 34.50 -24.52
N ASN A 62 -28.57 35.19 -24.44
CA ASN A 62 -29.95 34.73 -24.19
C ASN A 62 -30.47 34.78 -22.75
N ILE A 63 -30.63 35.99 -22.20
CA ILE A 63 -31.81 36.32 -21.37
C ILE A 63 -32.32 37.72 -21.77
N ALA A 64 -33.34 37.74 -22.61
CA ALA A 64 -34.39 38.76 -22.71
C ALA A 64 -35.68 37.91 -22.87
N ASP A 65 -36.74 38.04 -22.10
CA ASP A 65 -37.39 39.24 -21.58
C ASP A 65 -37.88 39.07 -20.13
N ALA A 66 -38.05 40.21 -19.46
CA ALA A 66 -38.57 40.34 -18.11
C ALA A 66 -40.11 40.34 -18.07
N SER A 67 -40.69 39.77 -17.02
CA SER A 67 -41.89 40.35 -16.39
C SER A 67 -42.06 39.85 -14.94
N ASP A 68 -41.82 40.78 -14.02
CA ASP A 68 -42.50 40.98 -12.72
C ASP A 68 -43.18 39.77 -12.04
N ALA A 69 -42.50 39.17 -11.06
CA ALA A 69 -43.04 38.80 -9.73
C ALA A 69 -42.16 37.74 -9.03
N ALA A 70 -41.39 38.13 -8.01
CA ALA A 70 -41.07 37.34 -6.80
C ALA A 70 -39.91 38.00 -6.00
N ALA A 71 -40.17 39.16 -5.39
CA ALA A 71 -39.17 39.89 -4.60
C ALA A 71 -39.04 39.41 -3.14
N ASP A 72 -39.63 38.27 -2.74
CA ASP A 72 -39.70 37.86 -1.32
C ASP A 72 -39.02 36.51 -0.97
N ALA A 73 -38.32 35.86 -1.91
CA ALA A 73 -37.69 34.54 -1.66
C ALA A 73 -36.16 34.56 -1.52
N ALA A 74 -35.51 35.72 -1.57
CA ALA A 74 -34.05 35.82 -1.68
C ALA A 74 -33.28 35.88 -0.33
N ALA A 75 -33.95 36.11 0.80
CA ALA A 75 -33.28 36.28 2.09
C ALA A 75 -33.00 34.97 2.85
N ASP A 76 -33.68 33.87 2.51
CA ASP A 76 -33.55 32.59 3.23
C ASP A 76 -32.44 31.69 2.65
N ALA A 77 -32.16 31.79 1.35
CA ALA A 77 -31.09 31.03 0.69
C ALA A 77 -29.68 31.39 1.22
N THR A 78 -29.48 32.63 1.70
CA THR A 78 -28.19 33.08 2.21
C THR A 78 -27.88 32.52 3.61
N LYS A 79 -28.91 32.14 4.39
CA LYS A 79 -28.72 31.62 5.76
C LYS A 79 -28.43 30.12 5.81
N VAL A 80 -28.89 29.36 4.82
CA VAL A 80 -28.56 27.93 4.67
C VAL A 80 -27.13 27.74 4.16
N ALA A 81 -26.61 28.67 3.35
CA ALA A 81 -25.24 28.61 2.84
C ALA A 81 -24.16 28.88 3.91
N ALA A 82 -24.48 29.63 4.98
CA ALA A 82 -23.52 30.00 6.01
C ALA A 82 -23.37 28.95 7.13
N LYS A 83 -24.25 27.93 7.21
CA LYS A 83 -24.18 26.89 8.25
C LYS A 83 -23.37 25.65 7.83
N SER A 84 -22.92 25.57 6.58
CA SER A 84 -22.23 24.38 6.03
C SER A 84 -20.72 24.59 5.81
N ALA A 85 -20.16 25.69 6.31
CA ALA A 85 -18.74 26.02 6.14
C ALA A 85 -17.83 25.57 7.31
N ASP A 86 -18.40 25.08 8.41
CA ASP A 86 -17.65 24.61 9.59
C ASP A 86 -17.39 23.09 9.59
N GLU A 87 -18.02 22.32 8.68
CA GLU A 87 -17.85 20.85 8.60
C GLU A 87 -17.35 20.35 7.23
N VAL A 88 -16.62 21.19 6.49
CA VAL A 88 -15.87 20.76 5.29
C VAL A 88 -14.43 21.27 5.38
N GLY A 89 -13.83 21.04 6.55
CA GLY A 89 -12.43 21.32 6.84
C GLY A 89 -11.54 20.09 6.74
N GLU A 90 -11.93 19.04 6.02
CA GLU A 90 -11.00 17.94 5.73
C GLU A 90 -10.51 18.05 4.28
N VAL A 91 -9.44 18.84 4.15
CA VAL A 91 -8.51 18.83 3.02
C VAL A 91 -8.37 17.38 2.55
N THR A 92 -8.76 17.12 1.31
CA THR A 92 -8.70 15.81 0.65
C THR A 92 -7.25 15.33 0.56
N LYS A 93 -6.71 14.85 1.68
CA LYS A 93 -5.41 14.18 1.73
C LYS A 93 -5.55 12.95 0.83
N LYS A 94 -4.80 12.92 -0.27
CA LYS A 94 -4.72 11.75 -1.14
C LYS A 94 -4.45 10.53 -0.27
N ALA A 95 -5.31 9.51 -0.39
CA ALA A 95 -5.17 8.28 0.36
C ALA A 95 -3.77 7.68 0.14
N PRO A 96 -3.08 7.22 1.20
CA PRO A 96 -1.77 6.58 1.06
C PRO A 96 -1.83 5.39 0.11
N VAL A 97 -0.81 5.26 -0.74
CA VAL A 97 -0.63 4.09 -1.61
C VAL A 97 -0.04 2.95 -0.79
N HIS A 98 -0.75 1.83 -0.76
CA HIS A 98 -0.39 0.59 -0.07
C HIS A 98 0.14 -0.45 -1.06
N HIS A 99 1.14 -1.23 -0.63
CA HIS A 99 1.59 -2.41 -1.37
C HIS A 99 0.88 -3.65 -0.85
N ILE A 100 0.13 -4.36 -1.70
CA ILE A 100 -0.58 -5.59 -1.31
C ILE A 100 0.42 -6.64 -0.77
N CYS A 101 1.48 -6.87 -1.52
CA CYS A 101 2.64 -7.68 -1.13
C CYS A 101 3.76 -6.75 -0.66
N THR A 102 4.22 -6.87 0.58
CA THR A 102 5.24 -5.94 1.12
C THR A 102 6.62 -6.16 0.50
N ASN A 103 7.32 -5.07 0.17
CA ASN A 103 8.74 -5.08 -0.19
C ASN A 103 9.66 -4.73 1.00
N LYS A 104 9.13 -4.44 2.20
CA LYS A 104 9.90 -3.91 3.34
C LYS A 104 10.18 -4.91 4.46
N ASN A 105 9.59 -6.10 4.43
CA ASN A 105 9.81 -7.11 5.46
C ASN A 105 10.79 -8.22 5.01
N CYS A 106 12.07 -7.85 4.87
CA CYS A 106 13.11 -8.77 4.40
C CYS A 106 13.68 -9.68 5.49
N VAL A 107 13.63 -9.24 6.76
CA VAL A 107 14.33 -9.92 7.88
C VAL A 107 13.40 -10.29 9.04
N SER A 108 12.41 -9.46 9.35
CA SER A 108 11.66 -9.59 10.59
C SER A 108 10.66 -10.76 10.55
N THR A 109 10.71 -11.60 11.58
CA THR A 109 9.75 -12.68 11.84
C THR A 109 8.62 -12.28 12.80
N ALA A 110 8.66 -11.07 13.36
CA ALA A 110 7.75 -10.62 14.44
C ALA A 110 6.25 -10.64 14.09
N ARG A 111 5.91 -10.80 12.80
CA ARG A 111 4.53 -10.88 12.29
C ARG A 111 4.39 -12.01 11.26
N GLY A 112 5.06 -13.14 11.48
CA GLY A 112 5.02 -14.33 10.61
C GLY A 112 5.95 -14.30 9.39
N GLY A 113 6.76 -13.23 9.26
CA GLY A 113 7.69 -13.04 8.15
C GLY A 113 8.96 -13.91 8.24
N PRO A 114 10.00 -13.60 7.45
CA PRO A 114 10.08 -12.48 6.50
C PRO A 114 9.12 -12.67 5.33
N TRP A 115 8.42 -11.60 4.95
CA TRP A 115 7.36 -11.65 3.93
C TRP A 115 7.86 -11.25 2.55
N THR A 116 8.76 -10.27 2.45
CA THR A 116 9.32 -9.82 1.17
C THR A 116 9.88 -10.98 0.33
N PRO A 117 10.79 -11.85 0.84
CA PRO A 117 11.37 -12.92 0.01
C PRO A 117 10.33 -13.94 -0.49
N ARG A 118 9.27 -14.17 0.29
CA ARG A 118 8.19 -15.09 -0.11
C ARG A 118 7.35 -14.53 -1.26
N PHE A 119 7.02 -13.23 -1.20
CA PHE A 119 6.31 -12.57 -2.29
C PHE A 119 7.19 -12.42 -3.53
N ASP A 120 8.46 -12.07 -3.35
CA ASP A 120 9.43 -11.91 -4.43
C ASP A 120 9.59 -13.20 -5.26
N GLU A 121 9.60 -14.37 -4.62
CA GLU A 121 9.66 -15.66 -5.33
C GLU A 121 8.48 -15.86 -6.29
N ILE A 122 7.28 -15.46 -5.89
CA ILE A 122 6.07 -15.56 -6.72
C ILE A 122 6.11 -14.52 -7.85
N PHE A 123 6.51 -13.28 -7.53
CA PHE A 123 6.56 -12.18 -8.50
C PHE A 123 7.59 -12.44 -9.61
N LYS A 124 8.77 -12.95 -9.25
CA LYS A 124 9.79 -13.36 -10.24
C LYS A 124 9.27 -14.41 -11.21
N LYS A 125 8.53 -15.42 -10.72
CA LYS A 125 7.90 -16.44 -11.57
C LYS A 125 6.77 -15.89 -12.46
N ALA A 126 6.25 -14.71 -12.17
CA ALA A 126 5.28 -13.99 -12.99
C ALA A 126 5.91 -12.95 -13.94
N GLY A 127 7.24 -12.77 -13.90
CA GLY A 127 7.91 -11.68 -14.59
C GLY A 127 7.45 -10.30 -14.10
N LEU A 128 7.25 -10.15 -12.79
CA LEU A 128 6.83 -8.92 -12.11
C LEU A 128 7.86 -8.51 -11.05
N ASP A 129 7.81 -7.24 -10.68
CA ASP A 129 8.54 -6.68 -9.54
C ASP A 129 7.57 -6.26 -8.42
N LEU A 130 8.01 -6.32 -7.16
CA LEU A 130 7.17 -5.93 -6.02
C LEU A 130 6.81 -4.44 -6.05
N ASP A 131 7.59 -3.60 -6.73
CA ASP A 131 7.30 -2.18 -6.94
C ASP A 131 6.41 -1.90 -8.14
N ASP A 132 5.99 -2.90 -8.91
CA ASP A 132 5.06 -2.72 -10.03
C ASP A 132 3.71 -2.14 -9.57
N ALA A 133 3.10 -1.32 -10.42
CA ALA A 133 1.80 -0.71 -10.17
C ALA A 133 0.69 -1.75 -9.87
N VAL A 134 0.82 -2.97 -10.40
CA VAL A 134 -0.13 -4.06 -10.13
C VAL A 134 -0.14 -4.50 -8.66
N ASN A 135 0.91 -4.20 -7.89
CA ASN A 135 0.98 -4.49 -6.46
C ASN A 135 0.54 -3.32 -5.58
N LYS A 136 0.12 -2.18 -6.17
CA LYS A 136 -0.16 -0.94 -5.46
C LYS A 136 -1.66 -0.59 -5.52
N VAL A 137 -2.19 -0.03 -4.43
CA VAL A 137 -3.57 0.49 -4.36
C VAL A 137 -3.68 1.60 -3.32
N ALA A 138 -4.47 2.64 -3.61
CA ALA A 138 -4.74 3.71 -2.64
C ALA A 138 -5.85 3.28 -1.68
N ILE A 139 -5.59 3.35 -0.36
CA ILE A 139 -6.55 2.92 0.66
C ILE A 139 -6.76 4.05 1.66
N PRO A 140 -7.94 4.71 1.66
CA PRO A 140 -8.29 5.69 2.68
C PRO A 140 -8.22 5.08 4.08
N GLY A 141 -7.61 5.79 5.02
CA GLY A 141 -7.48 5.31 6.41
C GLY A 141 -6.48 4.16 6.61
N HIS A 142 -5.59 3.90 5.64
CA HIS A 142 -4.52 2.91 5.77
C HIS A 142 -3.64 3.13 7.00
N LYS A 143 -3.36 2.06 7.75
CA LYS A 143 -2.53 2.08 8.96
C LYS A 143 -1.65 0.82 9.04
N GLY A 144 -0.35 0.97 8.81
CA GLY A 144 0.63 -0.09 9.04
C GLY A 144 1.11 -0.20 10.51
N PRO A 145 1.99 -1.15 10.84
CA PRO A 145 2.28 -2.40 10.11
C PRO A 145 1.13 -3.40 10.23
N HIS A 146 1.02 -4.31 9.24
CA HIS A 146 -0.12 -5.22 9.10
C HIS A 146 0.09 -6.56 9.83
N PRO A 147 -0.98 -7.23 10.28
CA PRO A 147 -0.87 -8.49 11.02
C PRO A 147 -0.40 -9.65 10.13
N GLU A 148 0.11 -10.70 10.77
CA GLU A 148 0.44 -11.97 10.11
C GLU A 148 -0.71 -12.55 9.29
N ALA A 149 -1.95 -12.43 9.80
CA ALA A 149 -3.14 -12.94 9.13
C ALA A 149 -3.33 -12.32 7.73
N TYR A 150 -3.05 -11.02 7.57
CA TYR A 150 -3.13 -10.35 6.27
C TYR A 150 -2.09 -10.91 5.30
N HIS A 151 -0.82 -10.95 5.71
CA HIS A 151 0.24 -11.42 4.84
C HIS A 151 0.10 -12.90 4.48
N SER A 152 -0.32 -13.73 5.45
CA SER A 152 -0.60 -15.15 5.25
C SER A 152 -1.75 -15.37 4.28
N TYR A 153 -2.83 -14.57 4.39
CA TYR A 153 -3.94 -14.60 3.45
C TYR A 153 -3.47 -14.30 2.03
N VAL A 154 -2.83 -13.15 1.80
CA VAL A 154 -2.33 -12.76 0.47
C VAL A 154 -1.42 -13.83 -0.13
N HIS A 155 -0.47 -14.33 0.67
CA HIS A 155 0.47 -15.36 0.22
C HIS A 155 -0.23 -16.68 -0.15
N LYS A 156 -1.18 -17.13 0.67
CA LYS A 156 -1.95 -18.36 0.41
C LYS A 156 -2.79 -18.23 -0.86
N GLU A 157 -3.45 -17.09 -1.07
CA GLU A 157 -4.26 -16.85 -2.27
C GLU A 157 -3.40 -16.91 -3.54
N LEU A 158 -2.22 -16.27 -3.52
CA LEU A 158 -1.27 -16.33 -4.64
C LEU A 158 -0.76 -17.75 -4.91
N LEU A 159 -0.38 -18.50 -3.88
CA LEU A 159 0.05 -19.89 -4.02
C LEU A 159 -1.06 -20.81 -4.53
N SER A 160 -2.30 -20.55 -4.12
CA SER A 160 -3.46 -21.31 -4.58
C SER A 160 -3.73 -21.03 -6.06
N ALA A 161 -3.75 -19.77 -6.47
CA ALA A 161 -4.01 -19.35 -7.84
C ALA A 161 -2.94 -19.84 -8.83
N THR A 162 -1.69 -19.95 -8.37
CA THR A 162 -0.55 -20.33 -9.22
C THR A 162 -0.24 -21.83 -9.20
N ARG A 163 -0.98 -22.63 -8.42
CA ARG A 163 -0.70 -24.05 -8.23
C ARG A 163 -0.80 -24.81 -9.55
N GLY A 164 0.27 -25.54 -9.90
CA GLY A 164 0.33 -26.35 -11.12
C GLY A 164 0.58 -25.54 -12.40
N LEU A 165 0.68 -24.21 -12.32
CA LEU A 165 1.01 -23.37 -13.47
C LEU A 165 2.53 -23.33 -13.69
N LYS A 166 2.94 -23.28 -14.96
CA LYS A 166 4.33 -23.16 -15.36
C LYS A 166 4.85 -21.74 -15.06
N ALA A 167 5.95 -21.62 -14.33
CA ALA A 167 6.62 -20.33 -14.11
C ALA A 167 7.00 -19.67 -15.46
N ASN A 168 7.01 -18.33 -15.47
CA ASN A 168 7.28 -17.49 -16.64
C ASN A 168 6.32 -17.72 -17.82
N SER A 169 5.10 -18.18 -17.54
CA SER A 169 4.02 -18.27 -18.52
C SER A 169 2.99 -17.17 -18.31
N ASP A 170 2.28 -16.81 -19.39
CA ASP A 170 1.17 -15.86 -19.33
C ASP A 170 0.08 -16.34 -18.36
N ALA A 171 -0.17 -17.65 -18.27
CA ALA A 171 -1.12 -18.21 -17.31
C ALA A 171 -0.71 -17.92 -15.86
N TYR A 172 0.57 -18.11 -15.51
CA TYR A 172 1.07 -17.82 -14.16
C TYR A 172 0.99 -16.32 -13.85
N ARG A 173 1.41 -15.48 -14.81
CA ARG A 173 1.34 -14.02 -14.67
C ARG A 173 -0.10 -13.56 -14.46
N ASN A 174 -1.03 -14.02 -15.28
CA ASN A 174 -2.45 -13.67 -15.20
C ASN A 174 -3.09 -14.15 -13.90
N ALA A 175 -2.69 -15.32 -13.38
CA ALA A 175 -3.15 -15.81 -12.09
C ALA A 175 -2.71 -14.90 -10.93
N VAL A 176 -1.45 -14.43 -10.95
CA VAL A 176 -0.92 -13.48 -9.96
C VAL A 176 -1.64 -12.14 -10.06
N THR A 177 -1.70 -11.52 -11.25
CA THR A 177 -2.31 -10.20 -11.42
C THR A 177 -3.80 -10.21 -11.12
N GLY A 178 -4.54 -11.23 -11.56
CA GLY A 178 -5.96 -11.38 -11.26
C GLY A 178 -6.23 -11.59 -9.76
N THR A 179 -5.35 -12.31 -9.05
CA THR A 179 -5.44 -12.45 -7.59
C THR A 179 -5.20 -11.11 -6.88
N LEU A 180 -4.19 -10.34 -7.33
CA LEU A 180 -3.93 -9.01 -6.80
C LEU A 180 -5.13 -8.07 -7.02
N ASP A 181 -5.73 -8.09 -8.20
CA ASP A 181 -6.89 -7.24 -8.51
C ASP A 181 -8.10 -7.56 -7.63
N ARG A 182 -8.40 -8.85 -7.40
CA ARG A 182 -9.43 -9.26 -6.44
C ARG A 182 -9.12 -8.76 -5.03
N ILE A 183 -7.88 -8.91 -4.56
CA ILE A 183 -7.47 -8.45 -3.22
C ILE A 183 -7.52 -6.93 -3.13
N LYS A 184 -7.24 -6.18 -4.21
CA LYS A 184 -7.44 -4.72 -4.25
C LYS A 184 -8.90 -4.36 -4.07
N THR A 185 -9.82 -5.05 -4.74
CA THR A 185 -11.26 -4.87 -4.55
C THR A 185 -11.67 -5.12 -3.10
N GLU A 186 -11.18 -6.20 -2.49
CA GLU A 186 -11.40 -6.46 -1.07
C GLU A 186 -10.81 -5.33 -0.20
N ALA A 187 -9.58 -4.91 -0.47
CA ALA A 187 -8.89 -3.86 0.28
C ALA A 187 -9.59 -2.50 0.24
N THR A 188 -10.26 -2.16 -0.87
CA THR A 188 -11.01 -0.89 -1.02
C THR A 188 -12.47 -1.00 -0.61
N THR A 189 -12.99 -2.21 -0.41
CA THR A 189 -14.35 -2.44 0.08
C THR A 189 -14.39 -2.25 1.60
N VAL A 190 -15.01 -1.15 2.05
CA VAL A 190 -15.15 -0.83 3.48
C VAL A 190 -15.86 -1.99 4.20
N GLY A 191 -15.27 -2.43 5.31
CA GLY A 191 -15.82 -3.53 6.10
C GLY A 191 -15.54 -4.93 5.53
N SER A 192 -14.76 -5.08 4.46
CA SER A 192 -14.18 -6.39 4.14
C SER A 192 -13.13 -6.78 5.18
N GLN A 193 -12.82 -8.08 5.29
CA GLN A 193 -11.77 -8.52 6.20
C GLN A 193 -10.39 -7.96 5.83
N VAL A 194 -10.09 -7.86 4.54
CA VAL A 194 -8.83 -7.28 4.04
C VAL A 194 -8.76 -5.80 4.39
N ASN A 195 -9.84 -5.04 4.17
CA ASN A 195 -9.90 -3.63 4.52
C ASN A 195 -9.69 -3.43 6.02
N ARG A 196 -10.36 -4.22 6.88
CA ARG A 196 -10.18 -4.16 8.35
C ARG A 196 -8.74 -4.35 8.79
N TRP A 197 -8.02 -5.33 8.22
CA TRP A 197 -6.60 -5.52 8.53
C TRP A 197 -5.74 -4.32 8.12
N LEU A 198 -6.10 -3.64 7.03
CA LEU A 198 -5.33 -2.53 6.45
C LEU A 198 -5.65 -1.16 7.09
N THR A 199 -6.84 -1.01 7.67
CA THR A 199 -7.32 0.24 8.29
C THR A 199 -7.40 0.18 9.82
N LYS A 200 -7.20 -1.00 10.41
CA LYS A 200 -7.32 -1.31 11.85
C LYS A 200 -8.72 -0.99 12.39
N GLN A 201 -9.75 -1.44 11.68
CA GLN A 201 -11.16 -1.34 12.03
C GLN A 201 -11.75 -2.70 12.44
#